data_AF-A0A957QL15-F1
#
_entry.id   AF-A0A957QL15-F1
#
_cell.length_a   1.000
_cell.length_b   1.000
_cell.length_c   1.000
_cell.angle_alpha   90.00
_cell.angle_beta   90.00
_cell.angle_gamma   90.00
#
_symmetry.space_group_name_H-M   'P 1'
#
loop_
_entity.id
_entity.type
_entity.pdbx_description
1 polymer ?
#
loop_
_entity_poly.entity_id
_entity_poly.type
_entity_poly.pdbx_seq_one_letter_code
_entity_poly.pdbx_strand_id
1 'polypeptide(L)'
;IYLDPTGSRVYAGSVETLVAGPGPDRVLLGTDMGFLDPRPQIGRIVFAHLPEAVRRQILGQNMRRLLLQAKLLPGPMRDLLEKDSN
;
A
#
# COMPACT_ATOMS: atom_id res chain seq x y z
N ILE A 1 13.23 4.36 -1.90
CA ILE A 1 12.20 4.82 -2.86
C ILE A 1 11.03 3.84 -2.77
N TYR A 2 9.80 4.36 -2.71
CA TYR A 2 8.56 3.60 -2.69
C TYR A 2 7.66 4.10 -3.82
N LEU A 3 6.81 3.24 -4.36
CA LEU A 3 5.83 3.58 -5.38
C LEU A 3 4.41 3.27 -4.87
N ASP A 4 3.41 3.92 -5.44
CA ASP A 4 2.01 3.63 -5.19
C ASP A 4 1.23 3.61 -6.52
N PRO A 5 0.07 2.93 -6.59
CA PRO A 5 -0.66 2.71 -7.84
C PRO A 5 -1.55 3.89 -8.25
N THR A 6 -1.50 5.01 -7.54
CA THR A 6 -2.32 6.18 -7.84
C THR A 6 -2.10 6.62 -9.28
N GLY A 7 -3.21 6.81 -9.98
CA GLY A 7 -3.20 7.43 -11.30
C GLY A 7 -4.60 7.60 -11.84
N SER A 8 -4.79 8.66 -12.64
CA SER A 8 -6.05 8.94 -13.32
C SER A 8 -6.40 7.89 -14.37
N ARG A 9 -5.41 7.08 -14.82
CA ARG A 9 -5.63 6.00 -15.78
C ARG A 9 -5.85 4.67 -15.08
N VAL A 10 -6.94 4.02 -15.43
CA VAL A 10 -7.33 2.69 -14.95
C VAL A 10 -7.12 1.65 -16.04
N TYR A 11 -6.13 0.77 -15.86
CA TYR A 11 -5.94 -0.39 -16.74
C TYR A 11 -5.62 -1.64 -15.94
N ALA A 12 -6.10 -2.78 -16.42
CA ALA A 12 -5.81 -4.08 -15.84
C ALA A 12 -4.31 -4.39 -15.94
N GLY A 13 -3.73 -5.05 -14.93
CA GLY A 13 -2.30 -5.33 -14.90
C GLY A 13 -1.44 -4.19 -14.33
N SER A 14 -2.02 -3.03 -14.00
CA SER A 14 -1.25 -1.87 -13.54
C SER A 14 -0.55 -2.13 -12.21
N VAL A 15 -1.18 -2.87 -11.29
CA VAL A 15 -0.61 -3.17 -9.97
C VAL A 15 0.49 -4.22 -10.11
N GLU A 16 0.30 -5.21 -10.97
CA GLU A 16 1.26 -6.26 -11.29
C GLU A 16 2.53 -5.67 -11.92
N THR A 17 2.36 -4.77 -12.87
CA THR A 17 3.47 -4.02 -13.50
C THR A 17 4.23 -3.21 -12.46
N LEU A 18 3.50 -2.54 -11.56
CA LEU A 18 4.09 -1.74 -10.51
C LEU A 18 4.89 -2.59 -9.52
N VAL A 19 4.41 -3.79 -9.17
CA VAL A 19 5.10 -4.73 -8.28
C VAL A 19 6.32 -5.36 -8.95
N ALA A 20 6.25 -5.65 -10.25
CA ALA A 20 7.34 -6.27 -11.00
C ALA A 20 8.62 -5.42 -11.06
N GLY A 21 8.50 -4.10 -10.90
CA GLY A 21 9.65 -3.18 -10.90
C GLY A 21 10.49 -3.24 -9.61
N PRO A 22 10.05 -2.63 -8.50
CA PRO A 22 10.81 -2.51 -7.26
C PRO A 22 10.58 -3.68 -6.28
N GLY A 23 9.70 -4.62 -6.61
CA GLY A 23 9.25 -5.70 -5.74
C GLY A 23 8.09 -5.30 -4.81
N PRO A 24 7.40 -6.30 -4.23
CA PRO A 24 6.16 -6.08 -3.47
C PRO A 24 6.38 -5.26 -2.18
N ASP A 25 7.56 -5.34 -1.56
CA ASP A 25 7.89 -4.64 -0.31
C ASP A 25 8.08 -3.12 -0.46
N ARG A 26 8.09 -2.64 -1.71
CA ARG A 26 8.31 -1.23 -2.10
C ARG A 26 7.08 -0.57 -2.71
N VAL A 27 5.94 -1.24 -2.70
CA VAL A 27 4.66 -0.71 -3.17
C VAL A 27 3.74 -0.40 -1.98
N LEU A 28 3.14 0.79 -1.97
CA LEU A 28 2.24 1.28 -0.92
C LEU A 28 0.84 1.53 -1.49
N LEU A 29 -0.19 1.44 -0.64
CA LEU A 29 -1.50 1.98 -0.96
C LEU A 29 -1.43 3.52 -1.04
N GLY A 30 -1.81 4.06 -2.19
CA GLY A 30 -2.09 5.47 -2.40
C GLY A 30 -3.48 5.61 -3.04
N THR A 31 -4.26 6.58 -2.58
CA THR A 31 -5.62 6.81 -3.08
C THR A 31 -5.79 8.15 -3.79
N ASP A 32 -4.95 9.12 -3.48
CA ASP A 32 -5.09 10.53 -3.90
C ASP A 32 -6.49 11.09 -3.57
N MET A 33 -6.98 10.71 -2.40
CA MET A 33 -8.26 11.18 -1.88
C MET A 33 -8.22 12.71 -1.72
N GLY A 34 -9.17 13.39 -2.35
CA GLY A 34 -9.16 14.83 -2.57
C GLY A 34 -9.18 15.18 -4.05
N PHE A 35 -8.63 14.30 -4.90
CA PHE A 35 -8.66 14.40 -6.36
C PHE A 35 -9.32 13.19 -7.02
N LEU A 36 -9.07 11.99 -6.50
CA LEU A 36 -9.61 10.73 -7.04
C LEU A 36 -10.52 10.03 -6.02
N ASP A 37 -11.44 9.21 -6.53
CA ASP A 37 -12.23 8.31 -5.71
C ASP A 37 -11.32 7.19 -5.13
N PRO A 38 -11.30 6.98 -3.81
CA PRO A 38 -10.46 5.95 -3.20
C PRO A 38 -10.91 4.52 -3.49
N ARG A 39 -12.21 4.29 -3.78
CA ARG A 39 -12.79 2.95 -4.00
C ARG A 39 -12.13 2.21 -5.16
N PRO A 40 -11.97 2.79 -6.37
CA PRO A 40 -11.26 2.11 -7.45
C PRO A 40 -9.79 1.85 -7.10
N GLN A 41 -9.11 2.73 -6.36
CA GLN A 41 -7.69 2.51 -6.01
C GLN A 41 -7.51 1.30 -5.09
N ILE A 42 -8.40 1.16 -4.10
CA ILE A 42 -8.43 -0.03 -3.23
C ILE A 42 -8.82 -1.26 -4.03
N GLY A 43 -9.88 -1.18 -4.84
CA GLY A 43 -10.38 -2.29 -5.64
C GLY A 43 -9.32 -2.88 -6.58
N ARG A 44 -8.51 -2.03 -7.21
CA ARG A 44 -7.43 -2.46 -8.11
C ARG A 44 -6.39 -3.32 -7.41
N ILE A 45 -6.07 -3.02 -6.16
CA ILE A 45 -5.14 -3.84 -5.37
C ILE A 45 -5.84 -5.13 -4.93
N VAL A 46 -7.07 -5.04 -4.41
CA VAL A 46 -7.85 -6.20 -3.93
C VAL A 46 -8.05 -7.25 -5.01
N PHE A 47 -8.30 -6.83 -6.25
CA PHE A 47 -8.55 -7.72 -7.38
C PHE A 47 -7.32 -7.95 -8.28
N ALA A 48 -6.13 -7.47 -7.90
CA ALA A 48 -4.91 -7.75 -8.64
C ALA A 48 -4.60 -9.25 -8.67
N HIS A 49 -4.09 -9.72 -9.81
CA HIS A 49 -3.65 -11.09 -10.03
C HIS A 49 -2.27 -11.33 -9.39
N LEU A 50 -2.24 -11.18 -8.07
CA LEU A 50 -1.07 -11.35 -7.21
C LEU A 50 -1.40 -12.33 -6.08
N PRO A 51 -0.41 -12.93 -5.42
CA PRO A 51 -0.64 -13.66 -4.19
C PRO A 51 -1.35 -12.78 -3.14
N GLU A 52 -2.24 -13.36 -2.34
CA GLU A 52 -2.96 -12.62 -1.30
C GLU A 52 -2.01 -11.93 -0.32
N ALA A 53 -0.91 -12.60 0.03
CA ALA A 53 0.15 -12.04 0.87
C ALA A 53 0.68 -10.72 0.29
N VAL A 54 0.92 -10.66 -1.02
CA VAL A 54 1.40 -9.44 -1.70
C VAL A 54 0.34 -8.33 -1.65
N ARG A 55 -0.94 -8.65 -1.89
CA ARG A 55 -2.01 -7.66 -1.76
C ARG A 55 -2.11 -7.09 -0.35
N ARG A 56 -2.00 -7.94 0.68
CA ARG A 56 -1.98 -7.51 2.09
C ARG A 56 -0.77 -6.64 2.42
N GLN A 57 0.39 -6.94 1.84
CA GLN A 57 1.57 -6.10 1.99
C GLN A 57 1.30 -4.67 1.51
N ILE A 58 0.76 -4.55 0.30
CA ILE A 58 0.48 -3.26 -0.34
C ILE A 58 -0.61 -2.49 0.41
N LEU A 59 -1.70 -3.18 0.82
CA LEU A 59 -2.85 -2.56 1.47
C LEU A 59 -2.55 -1.94 2.85
N GLY A 60 -1.45 -2.32 3.51
CA GLY A 60 -1.12 -1.66 4.77
C GLY A 60 0.16 -2.12 5.47
N GLN A 61 0.61 -3.36 5.29
CA GLN A 61 1.76 -3.87 6.05
C GLN A 61 3.06 -3.12 5.67
N ASN A 62 3.21 -2.74 4.40
CA ASN A 62 4.38 -1.97 3.95
C ASN A 62 4.41 -0.57 4.55
N MET A 63 3.27 0.14 4.58
CA MET A 63 3.17 1.47 5.19
C MET A 63 3.44 1.40 6.69
N ARG A 64 2.85 0.42 7.38
CA ARG A 64 3.08 0.17 8.80
C ARG A 64 4.56 -0.03 9.11
N ARG A 65 5.24 -0.93 8.38
CA ARG A 65 6.68 -1.18 8.52
C ARG A 65 7.50 0.09 8.29
N LEU A 66 7.18 0.86 7.25
CA LEU A 66 7.86 2.12 6.94
C LEU A 66 7.71 3.15 8.06
N LEU A 67 6.50 3.35 8.58
CA LEU A 67 6.23 4.32 9.64
C LEU A 67 6.94 3.97 10.96
N LEU A 68 6.95 2.68 11.32
CA LEU A 68 7.67 2.19 12.50
C LEU A 68 9.20 2.38 12.35
N GLN A 69 9.75 2.11 11.17
CA GLN A 69 11.18 2.32 10.88
C GLN A 69 11.57 3.79 10.92
N ALA A 70 10.73 4.67 10.37
CA ALA A 70 11.00 6.10 10.29
C ALA A 70 10.87 6.81 11.65
N LYS A 71 10.27 6.17 12.66
CA LYS A 71 10.02 6.75 14.01
C LYS A 71 9.30 8.11 13.95
N LEU A 72 8.44 8.29 12.93
CA LEU A 72 7.71 9.55 12.68
C LEU A 72 6.37 9.62 13.43
N LEU A 73 5.95 8.53 14.08
CA LEU A 73 4.65 8.45 14.73
C LEU A 73 4.69 8.92 16.18
N PRO A 74 3.67 9.67 16.64
CA PRO A 74 3.45 9.91 18.06
C PRO A 74 3.32 8.60 18.84
N GLY A 75 3.75 8.59 20.11
CA GLY A 75 3.70 7.42 20.99
C GLY A 75 2.40 6.61 20.89
N PRO A 76 1.21 7.22 21.07
CA PRO A 76 -0.06 6.49 21.00
C PRO A 76 -0.31 5.76 19.67
N MET A 77 0.11 6.37 18.54
CA MET A 77 -0.06 5.77 17.22
C MET A 77 0.96 4.66 16.97
N ARG A 78 2.18 4.84 17.48
CA ARG A 78 3.22 3.81 17.44
C ARG A 78 2.81 2.58 18.24
N ASP A 79 2.30 2.76 19.45
CA ASP A 79 1.87 1.67 20.33
C ASP A 79 0.74 0.85 19.70
N LEU A 80 -0.21 1.52 19.02
CA LEU A 80 -1.27 0.86 18.26
C LEU A 80 -0.69 -0.03 17.15
N LEU A 81 0.21 0.52 16.34
CA LEU A 81 0.85 -0.23 15.26
C LEU A 81 1.82 -1.30 15.76
N GLU A 82 2.29 -1.27 17.00
CA GLU A 82 3.12 -2.34 17.58
C GLU A 82 2.25 -3.47 18.17
N LYS A 83 1.06 -3.16 18.72
CA LYS A 83 0.11 -4.15 19.27
C LYS A 83 -0.45 -5.11 18.23
N ASP A 84 -0.77 -4.62 17.03
CA ASP A 84 -1.30 -5.44 15.93
C ASP A 84 -0.24 -6.37 15.30
N SER A 85 0.93 -6.56 15.94
CA SER A 85 2.04 -7.41 15.46
C SER A 85 2.04 -8.81 16.08
N ASN A 86 1.28 -8.98 17.17
CA ASN A 86 1.03 -10.25 17.85
C ASN A 86 -0.33 -10.82 17.42
#